data_AF-A0A022XZT0-F1
#
_entry.id   AF-A0A022XZT0-F1
#
_cell.length_a   1.000
_cell.length_b   1.000
_cell.length_c   1.000
_cell.angle_alpha   90.00
_cell.angle_beta   90.00
_cell.angle_gamma   90.00
#
_symmetry.space_group_name_H-M   'P 1'
#
loop_
_entity.id
_entity.type
_entity.pdbx_description
1 polymer ?
#
loop_
_entity_poly.entity_id
_entity_poly.type
_entity_poly.pdbx_seq_one_letter_code
_entity_poly.pdbx_strand_id
1 'polypeptide(L)'
;MLGQLFGFAMLLVATAVFLYYTAWTLLMPFVDQGHPLHDLFPPRVWAIRIPVILTILGSTVVGTFLGLVMIRSNRKKAAKAKAAALKKKS
;
A
#
# COMPACT_ATOMS: atom_id res chain seq x y z
N MET A 1 -12.77 -20.34 18.38
CA MET A 1 -14.08 -19.67 18.29
C MET A 1 -13.91 -18.19 17.92
N LEU A 2 -13.29 -17.35 18.77
CA LEU A 2 -13.18 -15.90 18.54
C LEU A 2 -12.39 -15.50 17.27
N GLY A 3 -11.26 -16.15 16.97
CA GLY A 3 -10.48 -15.86 15.76
C GLY A 3 -11.22 -16.19 14.45
N GLN A 4 -12.03 -17.25 14.45
CA GLN A 4 -12.85 -17.64 13.30
C GLN A 4 -13.94 -16.60 13.04
N LEU A 5 -14.55 -16.07 14.11
CA LEU A 5 -15.55 -15.00 14.01
C LEU A 5 -14.94 -13.72 13.42
N PHE A 6 -13.75 -13.32 13.86
CA PHE A 6 -13.03 -12.18 13.26
C PHE A 6 -12.68 -12.42 11.79
N GLY A 7 -12.26 -13.65 11.44
CA GLY A 7 -12.00 -14.02 10.05
C GLY A 7 -13.25 -13.88 9.17
N PHE A 8 -14.39 -14.39 9.63
CA PHE A 8 -15.68 -14.24 8.92
C PHE A 8 -16.11 -12.77 8.83
N ALA A 9 -15.97 -11.99 9.90
CA ALA A 9 -16.29 -10.57 9.89
C ALA A 9 -15.42 -9.80 8.88
N MET A 10 -14.09 -10.03 8.88
CA MET A 10 -13.18 -9.43 7.91
C MET A 10 -13.51 -9.84 6.48
N LEU A 11 -13.87 -11.10 6.25
CA LEU A 11 -14.26 -11.59 4.93
C LEU A 11 -15.54 -10.91 4.43
N LEU A 12 -16.56 -10.78 5.28
CA LEU A 12 -17.80 -10.09 4.93
C LEU A 12 -17.55 -8.61 4.62
N VAL A 13 -16.77 -7.93 5.45
CA VAL A 13 -16.40 -6.52 5.22
C VAL A 13 -15.63 -6.37 3.91
N ALA A 14 -14.62 -7.21 3.68
CA ALA A 14 -13.83 -7.19 2.46
C ALA A 14 -14.71 -7.43 1.22
N THR A 15 -15.65 -8.38 1.31
CA THR A 15 -16.61 -8.68 0.23
C THR A 15 -17.51 -7.49 -0.06
N ALA A 16 -18.07 -6.86 0.97
CA ALA A 16 -18.93 -5.68 0.81
C ALA A 16 -18.17 -4.51 0.16
N VAL A 17 -16.96 -4.22 0.63
CA VAL A 17 -16.10 -3.16 0.07
C VAL A 17 -15.73 -3.48 -1.38
N PHE A 18 -15.38 -4.73 -1.67
CA PHE A 18 -15.05 -5.17 -3.04
C PHE A 18 -16.23 -4.99 -4.00
N LEU A 19 -17.44 -5.41 -3.59
CA LEU A 19 -18.65 -5.25 -4.40
C LEU A 19 -18.98 -3.77 -4.63
N TYR A 20 -18.91 -2.95 -3.58
CA TYR A 20 -19.14 -1.51 -3.69
C TYR A 20 -18.14 -0.86 -4.65
N TYR A 21 -16.85 -1.18 -4.52
CA TYR A 21 -15.80 -0.64 -5.39
C TYR A 21 -15.92 -1.13 -6.84
N THR A 22 -16.29 -2.39 -7.04
CA THR A 22 -16.51 -2.97 -8.38
C THR A 22 -17.72 -2.33 -9.06
N ALA A 23 -18.84 -2.20 -8.34
CA ALA A 23 -20.01 -1.49 -8.85
C ALA A 23 -19.68 -0.02 -9.16
N TRP A 24 -18.95 0.65 -8.26
CA TRP A 24 -18.52 2.03 -8.44
C TRP A 24 -17.66 2.22 -9.70
N THR A 25 -16.68 1.36 -9.92
CA THR A 25 -15.75 1.44 -11.07
C THR A 25 -16.39 1.05 -12.39
N LEU A 26 -17.28 0.05 -12.41
CA LEU A 26 -17.89 -0.46 -13.63
C LEU A 26 -19.16 0.28 -14.02
N LEU A 27 -20.03 0.66 -13.08
CA LEU A 27 -21.31 1.29 -13.40
C LEU A 27 -21.15 2.77 -13.73
N MET A 28 -20.38 3.50 -12.91
CA MET A 28 -20.24 4.94 -13.08
C MET A 28 -19.84 5.37 -14.50
N PRO A 29 -18.92 4.76 -15.26
CA PRO A 29 -18.58 5.26 -16.60
C PRO A 29 -19.76 5.30 -17.57
N PHE A 30 -20.83 4.53 -17.34
CA PHE A 30 -22.03 4.50 -18.18
C PHE A 30 -23.17 5.38 -17.66
N VAL A 31 -23.00 6.03 -16.50
CA VAL A 31 -24.00 6.91 -15.89
C VAL A 31 -23.74 8.37 -16.28
N ASP A 32 -24.78 9.00 -16.82
CA ASP A 32 -24.78 10.40 -17.24
C ASP A 32 -24.73 11.38 -16.05
N GLN A 33 -24.13 12.55 -16.31
CA GLN A 33 -24.01 13.63 -15.34
C GLN A 33 -25.40 14.14 -14.97
N GLY A 34 -25.75 14.08 -13.67
CA GLY A 34 -27.06 14.50 -13.15
C GLY A 34 -28.00 13.35 -12.80
N HIS A 35 -27.61 12.09 -13.02
CA HIS A 35 -28.37 10.95 -12.52
C HIS A 35 -28.27 10.85 -10.99
N PRO A 36 -29.35 10.56 -10.25
CA PRO A 36 -29.33 10.40 -8.78
C PRO A 36 -28.41 9.30 -8.25
N LEU A 37 -27.86 8.46 -9.15
CA LEU A 37 -26.84 7.46 -8.77
C LEU A 37 -25.51 8.12 -8.39
N HIS A 38 -25.25 9.34 -8.86
CA HIS A 38 -24.07 10.11 -8.48
C HIS A 38 -24.03 10.46 -6.98
N ASP A 39 -25.17 10.44 -6.27
CA ASP A 39 -25.21 10.68 -4.82
C ASP A 39 -24.78 9.45 -4.01
N LEU A 40 -24.86 8.25 -4.62
CA LEU A 40 -24.49 6.98 -3.97
C LEU A 40 -23.02 6.62 -4.17
N PHE A 41 -22.35 7.24 -5.14
CA PHE A 41 -20.99 6.91 -5.57
C PHE A 41 -20.10 8.14 -5.60
N PRO A 42 -18.86 8.07 -5.09
CA PRO A 42 -17.94 9.19 -5.20
C PRO A 42 -17.62 9.53 -6.67
N PRO A 43 -17.07 10.72 -6.95
CA PRO A 43 -16.68 11.09 -8.31
C PRO A 43 -15.71 10.08 -8.94
N ARG A 44 -15.92 9.73 -10.22
CA ARG A 44 -15.12 8.72 -10.96
C ARG A 44 -13.61 8.90 -10.87
N VAL A 45 -13.14 10.15 -10.74
CA VAL A 45 -11.72 10.47 -10.63
C VAL A 45 -11.08 9.77 -9.41
N TRP A 46 -11.83 9.59 -8.33
CA TRP A 46 -11.33 8.93 -7.13
C TRP A 46 -11.13 7.43 -7.30
N ALA A 47 -11.90 6.79 -8.20
CA ALA A 47 -11.75 5.38 -8.51
C ALA A 47 -10.37 5.06 -9.11
N ILE A 48 -9.73 6.02 -9.78
CA ILE A 48 -8.37 5.87 -10.30
C ILE A 48 -7.33 6.37 -9.28
N ARG A 49 -7.60 7.48 -8.60
CA ARG A 49 -6.65 8.08 -7.65
C ARG A 49 -6.34 7.19 -6.45
N ILE A 50 -7.34 6.49 -5.90
CA ILE A 50 -7.15 5.65 -4.71
C ILE A 50 -6.09 4.56 -4.96
N PRO A 51 -6.21 3.70 -5.99
CA PRO A 51 -5.16 2.72 -6.30
C PRO A 51 -3.79 3.34 -6.52
N VAL A 52 -3.73 4.45 -7.28
CA VAL A 52 -2.46 5.12 -7.60
C VAL A 52 -1.76 5.63 -6.34
N ILE A 53 -2.50 6.29 -5.45
CA ILE A 53 -1.95 6.79 -4.17
C ILE A 53 -1.46 5.61 -3.32
N LEU A 54 -2.23 4.52 -3.23
CA LEU A 54 -1.81 3.32 -2.48
C LEU A 54 -0.53 2.71 -3.05
N THR A 55 -0.41 2.60 -4.37
CA THR A 55 0.80 2.06 -5.02
C THR A 55 2.01 2.98 -4.78
N ILE A 56 1.85 4.29 -4.89
CA ILE A 56 2.92 5.26 -4.64
C ILE A 56 3.35 5.21 -3.17
N LEU A 57 2.40 5.24 -2.23
CA LEU A 57 2.71 5.15 -0.81
C LEU A 57 3.39 3.83 -0.46
N GLY A 58 2.84 2.70 -0.93
CA GLY A 58 3.42 1.38 -0.69
C GLY A 58 4.84 1.25 -1.25
N SER A 59 5.06 1.66 -2.49
CA SER A 59 6.38 1.63 -3.11
C SER A 59 7.37 2.58 -2.44
N THR A 60 6.93 3.76 -2.01
CA THR A 60 7.77 4.72 -1.27
C THR A 60 8.20 4.14 0.07
N VAL A 61 7.29 3.52 0.82
CA VAL A 61 7.60 2.87 2.10
C VAL A 61 8.60 1.74 1.92
N VAL A 62 8.36 0.84 0.96
CA VAL A 62 9.25 -0.29 0.67
C VAL A 62 10.63 0.21 0.21
N GLY A 63 10.66 1.16 -0.73
CA GLY A 63 11.91 1.74 -1.25
C GLY A 63 12.73 2.42 -0.15
N THR A 64 12.07 3.21 0.70
CA THR A 64 12.73 3.88 1.84
C THR A 64 13.30 2.86 2.82
N PHE A 65 12.52 1.84 3.18
CA PHE A 65 12.97 0.78 4.09
C PHE A 65 14.19 0.04 3.54
N LEU A 66 14.14 -0.38 2.28
CA LEU A 66 15.27 -1.04 1.62
C LEU A 66 16.50 -0.14 1.56
N GLY A 67 16.34 1.13 1.19
CA GLY A 67 17.42 2.11 1.18
C GLY A 67 18.09 2.25 2.54
N LEU A 68 17.31 2.37 3.62
CA LEU A 68 17.83 2.47 4.99
C LEU A 68 18.60 1.21 5.41
N VAL A 69 18.11 0.02 5.08
CA VAL A 69 18.77 -1.25 5.39
C VAL A 69 20.09 -1.39 4.62
N MET A 70 20.12 -1.00 3.34
CA MET A 70 21.33 -1.01 2.52
C MET A 70 22.38 -0.04 3.06
N ILE A 71 22.00 1.20 3.39
CA ILE A 71 22.92 2.19 3.97
C ILE A 71 23.49 1.68 5.30
N ARG A 72 22.65 1.18 6.20
CA ARG A 72 23.08 0.73 7.52
C ARG A 72 23.97 -0.51 7.46
N SER A 73 23.63 -1.47 6.60
CA SER A 73 24.46 -2.67 6.39
C SER A 73 25.81 -2.34 5.75
N ASN A 74 25.85 -1.40 4.80
CA ASN A 74 27.10 -0.99 4.16
C ASN A 74 28.00 -0.19 5.11
N ARG A 75 27.44 0.71 5.93
CA ARG A 75 28.19 1.42 7.00
C ARG A 75 28.81 0.43 8.00
N LYS A 76 28.07 -0.61 8.39
CA LYS A 76 28.59 -1.66 9.31
C LYS A 76 29.73 -2.44 8.67
N LYS A 77 29.61 -2.82 7.39
CA LYS A 77 30.70 -3.49 6.64
C LYS A 77 31.94 -2.60 6.53
N ALA A 78 31.77 -1.33 6.17
CA ALA A 78 32.87 -0.37 6.05
C ALA A 78 33.57 -0.13 7.40
N ALA A 79 32.82 0.00 8.50
CA ALA A 79 33.40 0.15 9.84
C ALA A 79 34.22 -1.08 10.26
N LYS A 80 33.71 -2.29 10.00
CA LYS A 80 34.42 -3.54 10.29
C LYS A 80 35.70 -3.69 9.47
N ALA A 81 35.66 -3.30 8.18
CA ALA A 81 36.84 -3.30 7.31
C ALA A 81 37.92 -2.30 7.80
N LYS A 82 37.51 -1.10 8.21
CA LYS A 82 38.44 -0.10 8.79
C LYS A 82 39.09 -0.60 10.08
N ALA A 83 38.32 -1.21 10.98
CA ALA A 83 38.85 -1.77 12.24
C ALA A 83 39.84 -2.93 11.98
N ALA A 84 39.56 -3.80 11.01
CA ALA A 84 40.47 -4.87 10.62
C ALA A 84 41.78 -4.34 9.99
N ALA A 85 41.70 -3.28 9.18
CA ALA A 85 42.88 -2.64 8.59
C ALA A 85 43.78 -1.96 9.63
N LEU A 86 43.20 -1.31 10.66
CA LEU A 86 43.98 -0.76 11.78
C LEU A 86 44.72 -1.85 12.56
N LYS A 87 44.06 -2.98 12.85
CA LYS A 87 44.67 -4.11 13.57
C LYS A 87 45.84 -4.76 12.83
N LYS A 88 45.91 -4.65 11.49
CA LYS A 88 47.00 -5.20 10.68
C LYS A 88 48.23 -4.28 10.63
N LYS A 89 48.08 -3.00 11.04
CA LYS A 89 49.13 -1.98 10.96
C LYS A 89 49.84 -1.73 12.31
N SER A 90 49.29 -2.23 13.42
CA SER A 90 49.94 -2.30 14.75
C SER A 90 50.65 -3.62 14.93
#